data_AF-A0A1Y2DL23-F1
#
_entry.id   AF-A0A1Y2DL23-F1
#
_cell.length_a   1.000
_cell.length_b   1.000
_cell.length_c   1.000
_cell.angle_alpha   90.00
_cell.angle_beta   90.00
_cell.angle_gamma   90.00
#
_symmetry.space_group_name_H-M   'P 1'
#
loop_
_entity.id
_entity.type
_entity.pdbx_description
1 polymer ?
#
loop_
_entity_poly.entity_id
_entity_poly.type
_entity_poly.pdbx_seq_one_letter_code
_entity_poly.pdbx_strand_id
1 'polypeptide(L)'
;MNNKSFLEHFIFGVNQNLYKNSSKGIVLLQDTLAQTCKYLLLNYINNRDYYYTILCIDSLPIYWNKSIGRAKYQCIEGNAFSNLQDIQNKVKETIKSNKKENALAKNVVIIDSVNTLFIKYNYTTVLNFIQIIKEISNDEIQIILIYHQDIAINTFNGINLKSVLASIATTNILVEHTKKFFQNEGWLQDMDMDIIERNSISDAICTILHEKESGKMLRENIAYSLKIENNKPIISIIPVIELMKKYIPNYQNFLNDKKPTKKADPTENLTFNLNLTEEEKKTKNQLELPYLSVQDNDNNIAGSGEIYFDPELDDEFDDDDPDADLDF
;
A
#
# COMPACT_ATOMS: atom_id res chain seq x y z
N MET A 1 -8.46 -7.81 19.89
CA MET A 1 -7.61 -6.63 19.64
C MET A 1 -8.00 -6.08 18.27
N ASN A 2 -8.54 -4.85 18.19
CA ASN A 2 -8.86 -4.24 16.91
C ASN A 2 -7.55 -4.03 16.14
N ASN A 3 -7.28 -4.87 15.13
CA ASN A 3 -6.30 -4.55 14.10
C ASN A 3 -6.83 -3.31 13.40
N LYS A 4 -6.22 -2.16 13.70
CA LYS A 4 -6.63 -0.89 13.11
C LYS A 4 -5.92 -0.70 11.78
N SER A 5 -6.65 -0.19 10.81
CA SER A 5 -6.24 -0.16 9.41
C SER A 5 -5.17 0.87 9.12
N PHE A 6 -4.32 0.61 8.12
CA PHE A 6 -3.45 1.64 7.56
C PHE A 6 -4.26 2.77 6.91
N LEU A 7 -5.41 2.47 6.28
CA LEU A 7 -6.23 3.49 5.63
C LEU A 7 -6.82 4.48 6.64
N GLU A 8 -7.30 3.97 7.78
CA GLU A 8 -7.75 4.80 8.90
C GLU A 8 -6.62 5.70 9.39
N HIS A 9 -5.43 5.13 9.56
CA HIS A 9 -4.25 5.90 9.92
C HIS A 9 -3.98 6.98 8.87
N PHE A 10 -3.92 6.63 7.58
CA PHE A 10 -3.64 7.54 6.48
C PHE A 10 -4.60 8.73 6.49
N ILE A 11 -5.91 8.49 6.51
CA ILE A 11 -6.94 9.53 6.42
C ILE A 11 -7.05 10.34 7.71
N PHE A 12 -7.18 9.70 8.88
CA PHE A 12 -7.52 10.40 10.13
C PHE A 12 -6.34 10.69 11.05
N GLY A 13 -5.16 10.14 10.75
CA GLY A 13 -3.97 10.32 11.59
C GLY A 13 -4.01 9.63 12.94
N VAL A 14 -4.94 8.69 13.10
CA VAL A 14 -4.99 7.77 14.24
C VAL A 14 -3.86 6.76 14.18
N ASN A 15 -3.51 6.09 15.29
CA ASN A 15 -2.56 4.97 15.30
C ASN A 15 -1.12 5.30 14.90
N GLN A 16 -0.65 6.51 15.20
CA GLN A 16 0.71 6.96 14.87
C GLN A 16 1.81 6.06 15.44
N ASN A 17 1.53 5.33 16.53
CA ASN A 17 2.48 4.38 17.12
C ASN A 17 2.72 3.12 16.26
N LEU A 18 1.71 2.69 15.49
CA LEU A 18 1.78 1.49 14.64
C LEU A 18 2.38 1.80 13.27
N TYR A 19 2.17 3.02 12.78
CA TYR A 19 2.63 3.49 11.48
C TYR A 19 3.54 4.70 11.67
N LYS A 20 4.61 4.51 12.45
CA LYS A 20 5.66 5.53 12.57
C LYS A 20 6.26 5.76 11.17
N ASN A 21 6.61 7.02 10.89
CA ASN A 21 7.14 7.50 9.61
C ASN A 21 6.31 7.26 8.32
N SER A 22 5.08 6.74 8.39
CA SER A 22 4.15 6.67 7.23
C SER A 22 3.83 8.03 6.59
N SER A 23 4.08 9.11 7.33
CA SER A 23 3.94 10.49 6.85
C SER A 23 5.16 10.98 6.07
N LYS A 24 6.10 10.11 5.73
CA LYS A 24 7.31 10.42 4.97
C LYS A 24 7.32 9.62 3.67
N GLY A 25 7.92 10.21 2.64
CA GLY A 25 8.09 9.56 1.35
C GLY A 25 6.95 9.82 0.37
N ILE A 26 6.80 8.89 -0.58
CA ILE A 26 5.93 9.03 -1.75
C ILE A 26 4.74 8.08 -1.60
N VAL A 27 3.54 8.64 -1.60
CA VAL A 27 2.29 7.92 -1.69
C VAL A 27 1.80 7.98 -3.13
N LEU A 28 1.71 6.83 -3.79
CA LEU A 28 1.09 6.69 -5.09
C LEU A 28 -0.39 6.31 -4.91
N LEU A 29 -1.28 7.26 -5.17
CA LEU A 29 -2.72 7.06 -5.25
C LEU A 29 -3.08 6.70 -6.69
N GLN A 30 -3.65 5.52 -6.89
CA GLN A 30 -4.05 5.02 -8.19
C GLN A 30 -5.57 4.93 -8.26
N ASP A 31 -6.14 5.39 -9.36
CA ASP A 31 -7.58 5.36 -9.58
C ASP A 31 -7.94 5.11 -11.06
N THR A 32 -9.23 5.17 -11.36
CA THR A 32 -9.78 5.09 -12.72
C THR A 32 -10.99 6.03 -12.83
N LEU A 33 -11.48 6.28 -14.04
CA LEU A 33 -12.77 6.96 -14.26
C LEU A 33 -13.94 6.23 -13.60
N ALA A 34 -13.86 4.91 -13.39
CA ALA A 34 -14.87 4.14 -12.69
C ALA A 34 -14.91 4.46 -11.19
N GLN A 35 -13.80 4.88 -10.59
CA GLN A 35 -13.72 5.30 -9.19
C GLN A 35 -12.52 6.21 -8.99
N THR A 36 -12.75 7.50 -8.77
CA THR A 36 -11.67 8.49 -8.57
C THR A 36 -11.19 8.57 -7.12
N CYS A 37 -9.94 8.96 -6.90
CA CYS A 37 -9.36 9.22 -5.57
C CYS A 37 -9.87 10.50 -4.89
N LYS A 38 -10.72 11.30 -5.56
CA LYS A 38 -11.12 12.63 -5.13
C LYS A 38 -11.63 12.67 -3.69
N TYR A 39 -12.59 11.80 -3.34
CA TYR A 39 -13.19 11.81 -2.01
C TYR A 39 -12.24 11.32 -0.92
N LEU A 40 -11.40 10.33 -1.25
CA LEU A 40 -10.34 9.84 -0.37
C LEU A 40 -9.39 10.98 0.01
N LEU A 41 -8.93 11.72 -1.00
CA LEU A 41 -7.99 12.81 -0.83
C LEU A 41 -8.61 14.01 -0.10
N LEU A 42 -9.87 14.35 -0.38
CA LEU A 42 -10.57 15.40 0.36
C LEU A 42 -10.71 15.04 1.84
N ASN A 43 -10.97 13.77 2.17
CA ASN A 43 -11.01 13.34 3.56
C ASN A 43 -9.62 13.35 4.19
N TYR A 44 -8.58 12.93 3.47
CA TYR A 44 -7.20 13.07 3.92
C TYR A 44 -6.85 14.52 4.27
N ILE A 45 -7.09 15.46 3.35
CA ILE A 45 -6.79 16.89 3.54
C ILE A 45 -7.57 17.50 4.72
N ASN A 46 -8.87 17.20 4.83
CA ASN A 46 -9.72 17.82 5.85
C ASN A 46 -9.51 17.26 7.27
N ASN A 47 -8.99 16.04 7.41
CA ASN A 47 -8.77 15.42 8.72
C ASN A 47 -7.34 15.59 9.24
N ARG A 48 -6.44 16.13 8.44
CA ARG A 48 -5.01 16.28 8.76
C ARG A 48 -4.63 17.76 8.78
N ASP A 49 -4.09 18.21 9.91
CA ASP A 49 -3.61 19.58 10.09
C ASP A 49 -2.18 19.75 9.55
N TYR A 50 -2.07 19.73 8.22
CA TYR A 50 -0.83 19.91 7.47
C TYR A 50 -0.91 21.13 6.54
N TYR A 51 0.24 21.57 6.03
CA TYR A 51 0.30 22.52 4.93
C TYR A 51 0.33 21.77 3.60
N TYR A 52 -0.64 22.02 2.74
CA TYR A 52 -0.74 21.36 1.44
C TYR A 52 -0.28 22.28 0.31
N THR A 53 0.61 21.78 -0.53
CA THR A 53 0.94 22.40 -1.82
C THR A 53 0.34 21.54 -2.91
N ILE A 54 -0.68 22.03 -3.61
CA ILE A 54 -1.40 21.27 -4.64
C ILE A 54 -0.92 21.76 -6.00
N LEU A 55 -0.26 20.88 -6.75
CA LEU A 55 0.08 21.10 -8.15
C LEU A 55 -1.13 20.73 -8.99
N CYS A 56 -1.77 21.77 -9.52
CA CYS A 56 -2.93 21.74 -10.39
C CYS A 56 -2.46 21.61 -11.84
N ILE A 57 -2.23 20.38 -12.31
CA ILE A 57 -1.80 20.08 -13.67
C ILE A 57 -3.01 19.76 -14.55
N ASP A 58 -3.96 19.00 -14.03
CA ASP A 58 -5.16 18.55 -14.75
C ASP A 58 -6.41 19.34 -14.32
N SER A 59 -6.53 19.64 -13.03
CA SER A 59 -7.63 20.41 -12.46
C SER A 59 -7.28 21.89 -12.30
N LEU A 60 -8.23 22.79 -12.56
CA LEU A 60 -8.06 24.21 -12.22
C LEU A 60 -8.06 24.43 -10.69
N PRO A 61 -7.29 25.41 -10.17
CA PRO A 61 -7.26 25.74 -8.74
C PRO A 61 -8.64 26.00 -8.10
N ILE A 62 -9.59 26.56 -8.87
CA ILE A 62 -10.95 26.85 -8.39
C ILE A 62 -11.71 25.60 -7.92
N TYR A 63 -11.41 24.42 -8.46
CA TYR A 63 -12.07 23.17 -8.05
C TYR A 63 -11.64 22.73 -6.65
N TRP A 64 -10.37 22.95 -6.30
CA TRP A 64 -9.86 22.71 -4.96
C TRP A 64 -10.41 23.73 -3.97
N ASN A 65 -10.49 25.00 -4.36
CA ASN A 65 -11.01 26.07 -3.49
C ASN A 65 -12.45 25.85 -3.05
N LYS A 66 -13.28 25.25 -3.91
CA LYS A 66 -14.66 24.89 -3.57
C LYS A 66 -14.77 23.67 -2.65
N SER A 67 -13.76 22.80 -2.67
CA SER A 67 -13.84 21.46 -2.06
C SER A 67 -13.07 21.36 -0.73
N ILE A 68 -12.03 22.17 -0.55
CA ILE A 68 -11.20 22.20 0.66
C ILE A 68 -11.72 23.29 1.59
N GLY A 69 -12.19 22.90 2.78
CA GLY A 69 -12.85 23.82 3.71
C GLY A 69 -11.87 24.57 4.62
N ARG A 70 -11.22 23.85 5.53
CA ARG A 70 -10.44 24.44 6.65
C ARG A 70 -8.93 24.23 6.55
N ALA A 71 -8.47 23.37 5.63
CA ALA A 71 -7.06 23.04 5.53
C ALA A 71 -6.24 24.24 5.03
N LYS A 72 -4.98 24.31 5.45
CA LYS A 72 -4.03 25.31 4.97
C LYS A 72 -3.43 24.79 3.67
N TYR A 73 -3.77 25.40 2.54
CA TYR A 73 -3.26 24.95 1.24
C TYR A 73 -2.92 26.12 0.32
N GLN A 74 -2.02 25.83 -0.62
CA GLN A 74 -1.71 26.70 -1.75
C GLN A 74 -1.79 25.87 -3.03
N CYS A 75 -2.57 26.35 -4.00
CA CYS A 75 -2.62 25.78 -5.35
C CYS A 75 -1.57 26.45 -6.23
N ILE A 76 -0.83 25.64 -7.00
CA ILE A 76 0.10 26.08 -8.02
C ILE A 76 -0.45 25.58 -9.36
N GLU A 77 -0.80 26.50 -10.25
CA GLU A 77 -1.27 26.17 -11.60
C GLU A 77 -0.11 25.72 -12.48
N GLY A 78 0.04 24.42 -12.70
CA GLY A 78 1.17 23.86 -13.44
C GLY A 78 1.19 24.25 -14.91
N ASN A 79 0.03 24.53 -15.49
CA ASN A 79 -0.09 24.97 -16.88
C ASN A 79 0.37 26.43 -17.09
N ALA A 80 0.51 27.22 -16.03
CA ALA A 80 1.05 28.57 -16.10
C ALA A 80 2.57 28.61 -16.35
N PHE A 81 3.26 27.46 -16.21
CA PHE A 81 4.71 27.37 -16.36
C PHE A 81 5.12 26.65 -17.65
N SER A 82 6.17 27.16 -18.28
CA SER A 82 6.74 26.59 -19.50
C SER A 82 7.63 25.37 -19.21
N ASN A 83 8.31 25.37 -18.06
CA ASN A 83 9.25 24.32 -17.66
C ASN A 83 8.99 23.82 -16.22
N LEU A 84 9.49 22.61 -15.93
CA LEU A 84 9.37 22.00 -14.61
C LEU A 84 10.25 22.69 -13.56
N GLN A 85 11.32 23.39 -13.95
CA GLN A 85 12.21 24.09 -13.03
C GLN A 85 11.52 25.24 -12.30
N ASP A 86 10.65 25.98 -13.00
CA ASP A 86 9.89 27.08 -12.41
C ASP A 86 8.86 26.54 -11.41
N ILE A 87 8.22 25.42 -11.72
CA ILE A 87 7.32 24.72 -10.80
C ILE A 87 8.08 24.28 -9.55
N GLN A 88 9.28 23.70 -9.70
CA GLN A 88 10.13 23.33 -8.57
C GLN A 88 10.48 24.54 -7.70
N ASN A 89 10.87 25.66 -8.31
CA ASN A 89 11.21 26.89 -7.59
C ASN A 89 10.01 27.40 -6.81
N LYS A 90 8.81 27.38 -7.41
CA LYS A 90 7.58 27.78 -6.74
C LYS A 90 7.23 26.88 -5.56
N VAL A 91 7.37 25.55 -5.72
CA VAL A 91 7.19 24.59 -4.63
C VAL A 91 8.17 24.86 -3.49
N LYS A 92 9.45 25.09 -3.81
CA LYS A 92 10.49 25.46 -2.83
C LYS A 92 10.13 26.73 -2.06
N GLU A 93 9.65 27.75 -2.74
CA GLU A 93 9.19 29.00 -2.10
C GLU A 93 8.02 28.76 -1.15
N THR A 94 7.00 28.03 -1.58
CA THR A 94 5.83 27.71 -0.75
C THR A 94 6.21 26.92 0.50
N ILE A 95 7.07 25.91 0.37
CA ILE A 95 7.51 25.13 1.53
C ILE A 95 8.30 26.02 2.50
N LYS A 96 9.17 26.90 1.99
CA LYS A 96 9.93 27.85 2.82
C LYS A 96 9.01 28.83 3.55
N SER A 97 7.94 29.33 2.92
CA SER A 97 6.98 30.20 3.60
C SER A 97 6.22 29.46 4.70
N ASN A 98 5.81 28.21 4.45
CA ASN A 98 5.10 27.41 5.45
C ASN A 98 5.95 27.14 6.69
N LYS A 99 7.25 26.84 6.51
CA LYS A 99 8.19 26.65 7.63
C LYS A 99 8.35 27.90 8.51
N LYS A 100 8.26 29.10 7.92
CA LYS A 100 8.33 30.36 8.67
C LYS A 100 7.06 30.61 9.49
N GLU A 101 5.90 30.21 8.99
CA GLU A 101 4.62 30.38 9.67
C GLU A 101 4.47 29.41 10.85
N ASN A 102 4.88 28.15 10.69
CA ASN A 102 4.87 27.16 11.76
C ASN A 102 5.89 26.04 11.52
N ALA A 103 6.98 26.04 12.29
CA ALA A 103 8.08 25.08 12.16
C ALA A 103 7.70 23.62 12.48
N LEU A 104 6.59 23.38 13.19
CA LEU A 104 6.17 22.04 13.62
C LEU A 104 5.20 21.35 12.64
N ALA A 105 4.65 22.09 11.67
CA ALA A 105 3.63 21.56 10.78
C ALA A 105 4.25 20.88 9.55
N LYS A 106 3.78 19.66 9.25
CA LYS A 106 4.26 18.89 8.09
C LYS A 106 3.78 19.52 6.79
N ASN A 107 4.60 19.36 5.75
CA ASN A 107 4.27 19.80 4.40
C ASN A 107 3.91 18.59 3.53
N VAL A 108 2.81 18.70 2.80
CA VAL A 108 2.37 17.68 1.84
C VAL A 108 2.33 18.31 0.45
N VAL A 109 3.00 17.70 -0.52
CA VAL A 109 2.92 18.10 -1.93
C VAL A 109 2.00 17.11 -2.64
N ILE A 110 0.93 17.59 -3.25
CA ILE A 110 -0.04 16.78 -4.00
C ILE A 110 0.12 17.11 -5.47
N ILE A 111 0.31 16.09 -6.32
CA ILE A 111 0.28 16.23 -7.77
C ILE A 111 -1.01 15.60 -8.27
N ASP A 112 -1.92 16.43 -8.79
CA ASP A 112 -3.29 16.01 -9.11
C ASP A 112 -3.39 15.01 -10.26
N SER A 113 -2.44 15.01 -11.20
CA SER A 113 -2.29 14.01 -12.26
C SER A 113 -0.84 13.95 -12.74
N VAL A 114 -0.15 12.86 -12.40
CA VAL A 114 1.19 12.59 -12.94
C VAL A 114 1.11 12.18 -14.41
N ASN A 115 -0.02 11.62 -14.85
CA ASN A 115 -0.25 11.27 -16.25
C ASN A 115 -0.10 12.50 -17.15
N THR A 116 -0.69 13.63 -16.78
CA THR A 116 -0.61 14.87 -17.56
C THR A 116 0.83 15.41 -17.63
N LEU A 117 1.63 15.23 -16.57
CA LEU A 117 3.05 15.56 -16.61
C LEU A 117 3.82 14.68 -17.61
N PHE A 118 3.55 13.37 -17.65
CA PHE A 118 4.18 12.45 -18.60
C PHE A 118 3.75 12.68 -20.05
N ILE A 119 2.55 13.21 -20.27
CA ILE A 119 2.10 13.61 -21.61
C ILE A 119 2.84 14.88 -22.06
N LYS A 120 3.05 15.84 -21.15
CA LYS A 120 3.68 17.13 -21.47
C LYS A 120 5.21 17.08 -21.52
N TYR A 121 5.83 16.21 -20.72
CA TYR A 121 7.28 16.14 -20.54
C TYR A 121 7.79 14.69 -20.65
N ASN A 122 9.06 14.52 -21.02
CA ASN A 122 9.69 13.20 -21.04
C ASN A 122 9.66 12.55 -19.64
N TYR A 123 9.40 11.24 -19.58
CA TYR A 123 9.33 10.47 -18.34
C TYR A 123 10.57 10.63 -17.45
N THR A 124 11.78 10.66 -18.01
CA THR A 124 13.02 10.87 -17.23
C THR A 124 13.00 12.23 -16.53
N THR A 125 12.53 13.28 -17.22
CA THR A 125 12.43 14.62 -16.65
C THR A 125 11.38 14.68 -15.53
N VAL A 126 10.25 13.99 -15.70
CA VAL A 126 9.19 13.93 -14.67
C VAL A 126 9.67 13.15 -13.45
N LEU A 127 10.34 12.01 -13.62
CA LEU A 127 10.90 11.23 -12.52
C LEU A 127 11.98 12.02 -11.76
N ASN A 128 12.87 12.70 -12.47
CA ASN A 128 13.86 13.58 -11.85
C ASN A 128 13.19 14.74 -11.10
N PHE A 129 12.12 15.31 -11.67
CA PHE A 129 11.34 16.34 -10.99
C PHE A 129 10.73 15.84 -9.66
N ILE A 130 10.15 14.65 -9.64
CA ILE A 130 9.59 14.04 -8.42
C ILE A 130 10.71 13.81 -7.39
N GLN A 131 11.86 13.30 -7.82
CA GLN A 131 13.02 13.05 -6.97
C GLN A 131 13.56 14.36 -6.36
N ILE A 132 13.70 15.41 -7.17
CA ILE A 132 14.12 16.73 -6.69
C ILE A 132 13.13 17.27 -5.66
N ILE A 133 11.81 17.10 -5.85
CA ILE A 133 10.82 17.54 -4.85
C ILE A 133 10.99 16.80 -3.53
N LYS A 134 11.27 15.49 -3.58
CA LYS A 134 11.55 14.68 -2.38
C LYS A 134 12.75 15.22 -1.60
N GLU A 135 13.77 15.68 -2.31
CA GLU A 135 15.01 16.22 -1.72
C GLU A 135 14.86 17.64 -1.15
N ILE A 136 13.79 18.40 -1.45
CA ILE A 136 13.62 19.79 -1.00
C ILE A 136 13.68 19.94 0.53
N SER A 137 13.31 18.92 1.30
CA SER A 137 13.14 19.06 2.75
C SER A 137 13.59 17.86 3.59
N ASN A 138 14.61 17.11 3.15
CA ASN A 138 15.26 16.06 3.95
C ASN A 138 14.27 15.21 4.78
N ASP A 139 13.29 14.59 4.11
CA ASP A 139 12.27 13.70 4.69
C ASP A 139 11.17 14.33 5.57
N GLU A 140 11.01 15.66 5.58
CA GLU A 140 9.88 16.33 6.25
C GLU A 140 8.67 16.57 5.33
N ILE A 141 8.75 16.13 4.06
CA ILE A 141 7.68 16.24 3.08
C ILE A 141 7.08 14.86 2.79
N GLN A 142 5.75 14.83 2.71
CA GLN A 142 5.04 13.73 2.07
C GLN A 142 4.64 14.15 0.66
N ILE A 143 4.91 13.32 -0.34
CA ILE A 143 4.47 13.55 -1.71
C ILE A 143 3.32 12.60 -1.99
N ILE A 144 2.21 13.12 -2.51
CA ILE A 144 1.07 12.34 -2.98
C ILE A 144 0.99 12.50 -4.49
N LEU A 145 1.19 11.39 -5.19
CA LEU A 145 1.12 11.30 -6.64
C LEU A 145 -0.20 10.65 -7.02
N ILE A 146 -1.01 11.31 -7.85
CA ILE A 146 -2.22 10.71 -8.40
C ILE A 146 -1.92 10.16 -9.80
N TYR A 147 -2.24 8.88 -10.00
CA TYR A 147 -2.06 8.17 -11.25
C TYR A 147 -3.36 7.53 -11.71
N HIS A 148 -3.87 7.97 -12.85
CA HIS A 148 -5.09 7.46 -13.47
C HIS A 148 -4.73 6.25 -14.35
N GLN A 149 -5.19 5.05 -13.98
CA GLN A 149 -4.78 3.79 -14.64
C GLN A 149 -5.35 3.62 -16.06
N ASP A 150 -6.44 4.32 -16.37
CA ASP A 150 -7.13 4.28 -17.65
C ASP A 150 -6.61 5.30 -18.67
N ILE A 151 -5.69 6.18 -18.27
CA ILE A 151 -4.97 7.06 -19.18
C ILE A 151 -3.74 6.32 -19.71
N ALA A 152 -3.83 5.84 -20.95
CA ALA A 152 -2.71 5.23 -21.66
C ALA A 152 -1.61 6.27 -21.90
N ILE A 153 -0.39 5.98 -21.44
CA ILE A 153 0.80 6.79 -21.71
C ILE A 153 1.73 5.96 -22.58
N ASN A 154 1.92 6.38 -23.82
CA ASN A 154 2.82 5.72 -24.74
C ASN A 154 4.27 6.06 -24.37
N THR A 155 5.03 5.07 -23.90
CA THR A 155 6.48 5.21 -23.73
C THR A 155 7.20 4.59 -24.93
N PHE A 156 8.22 5.28 -25.45
CA PHE A 156 8.96 4.85 -26.64
C PHE A 156 9.60 3.44 -26.51
N ASN A 157 9.88 2.98 -25.28
CA ASN A 157 10.57 1.73 -25.01
C ASN A 157 9.69 0.67 -24.33
N GLY A 158 8.36 0.85 -24.29
CA GLY A 158 7.46 -0.07 -23.59
C GLY A 158 7.62 -0.08 -22.07
N ILE A 159 8.27 0.94 -21.51
CA ILE A 159 8.43 1.11 -20.05
C ILE A 159 7.06 1.24 -19.41
N ASN A 160 6.78 0.37 -18.44
CA ASN A 160 5.58 0.41 -17.63
C ASN A 160 5.71 1.48 -16.53
N LEU A 161 5.27 2.71 -16.82
CA LEU A 161 5.37 3.84 -15.89
C LEU A 161 4.64 3.59 -14.56
N LYS A 162 3.53 2.84 -14.57
CA LYS A 162 2.84 2.44 -13.33
C LYS A 162 3.79 1.65 -12.42
N SER A 163 4.53 0.71 -12.99
CA SER A 163 5.48 -0.12 -12.23
C SER A 163 6.66 0.70 -11.69
N VAL A 164 7.16 1.65 -12.49
CA VAL A 164 8.22 2.59 -12.06
C VAL A 164 7.74 3.51 -10.94
N LEU A 165 6.53 4.06 -11.04
CA LEU A 165 5.97 4.88 -9.97
C LEU A 165 5.73 4.05 -8.71
N ALA A 166 5.27 2.81 -8.86
CA ALA A 166 5.00 1.93 -7.73
C ALA A 166 6.28 1.52 -6.99
N SER A 167 7.42 1.38 -7.69
CA SER A 167 8.70 1.03 -7.08
C SER A 167 9.36 2.20 -6.35
N ILE A 168 9.14 3.45 -6.78
CA ILE A 168 9.63 4.64 -6.04
C ILE A 168 8.73 5.03 -4.86
N ALA A 169 7.50 4.54 -4.83
CA ALA A 169 6.51 4.88 -3.82
C ALA A 169 6.66 3.99 -2.57
N THR A 170 6.71 4.61 -1.40
CA THR A 170 6.70 3.90 -0.11
C THR A 170 5.32 3.35 0.22
N THR A 171 4.27 3.97 -0.34
CA THR A 171 2.88 3.54 -0.14
C THR A 171 2.15 3.59 -1.48
N ASN A 172 1.57 2.47 -1.87
CA ASN A 172 0.68 2.36 -3.01
C ASN A 172 -0.74 2.15 -2.50
N ILE A 173 -1.67 3.00 -2.91
CA ILE A 173 -3.10 2.86 -2.60
C ILE A 173 -3.84 2.85 -3.93
N LEU A 174 -4.41 1.71 -4.27
CA LEU A 174 -5.28 1.54 -5.42
C LEU A 174 -6.73 1.65 -4.97
N VAL A 175 -7.44 2.65 -5.47
CA VAL A 175 -8.86 2.86 -5.23
C VAL A 175 -9.67 2.26 -6.38
N GLU A 176 -10.48 1.26 -6.06
CA GLU A 176 -11.22 0.46 -7.03
C GLU A 176 -12.72 0.60 -6.83
N HIS A 177 -13.44 0.56 -7.94
CA HIS A 177 -14.89 0.47 -7.92
C HIS A 177 -15.31 -0.87 -7.30
N THR A 178 -16.16 -0.84 -6.27
CA THR A 178 -16.55 -2.01 -5.46
C THR A 178 -16.97 -3.21 -6.31
N LYS A 179 -17.85 -2.98 -7.29
CA LYS A 179 -18.36 -4.05 -8.16
C LYS A 179 -17.27 -4.65 -9.05
N LYS A 180 -16.35 -3.82 -9.56
CA LYS A 180 -15.25 -4.25 -10.42
C LYS A 180 -14.24 -5.08 -9.64
N PHE A 181 -13.95 -4.67 -8.40
CA PHE A 181 -13.13 -5.45 -7.47
C PHE A 181 -13.72 -6.84 -7.23
N PHE A 182 -15.01 -6.95 -6.90
CA PHE A 182 -15.64 -8.25 -6.68
C PHE A 182 -15.70 -9.14 -7.91
N GLN A 183 -15.83 -8.55 -9.11
CA GLN A 183 -15.73 -9.30 -10.36
C GLN A 183 -14.32 -9.84 -10.60
N ASN A 184 -13.29 -9.02 -10.36
CA ASN A 184 -11.88 -9.45 -10.49
C ASN A 184 -11.54 -10.56 -9.48
N GLU A 185 -12.11 -10.53 -8.28
CA GLU A 185 -11.98 -11.60 -7.28
C GLU A 185 -12.84 -12.85 -7.59
N GLY A 186 -13.63 -12.82 -8.67
CA GLY A 186 -14.50 -13.91 -9.08
C GLY A 186 -15.76 -14.09 -8.22
N TRP A 187 -16.07 -13.14 -7.34
CA TRP A 187 -17.25 -13.19 -6.46
C TRP A 187 -18.53 -12.66 -7.12
N LEU A 188 -18.39 -12.01 -8.27
CA LEU A 188 -19.52 -11.51 -9.05
C LEU A 188 -19.32 -11.92 -10.51
N GLN A 189 -20.26 -12.71 -11.04
CA GLN A 189 -20.31 -13.13 -12.44
C GLN A 189 -21.36 -12.31 -13.18
N ASP A 190 -21.19 -12.12 -14.48
CA ASP A 190 -22.21 -11.62 -15.41
C ASP A 190 -22.79 -10.22 -15.13
N MET A 191 -21.93 -9.22 -14.87
CA MET A 191 -22.36 -7.83 -15.04
C MET A 191 -21.88 -7.25 -16.36
N ASP A 192 -22.81 -6.65 -17.09
CA ASP A 192 -22.52 -5.76 -18.20
C ASP A 192 -21.69 -4.58 -17.67
N MET A 193 -20.39 -4.61 -17.98
CA MET A 193 -19.42 -3.56 -17.65
C MET A 193 -19.84 -2.18 -18.19
N ASP A 194 -20.69 -2.17 -19.21
CA ASP A 194 -21.22 -0.97 -19.87
C ASP A 194 -22.22 -0.19 -18.98
N ILE A 195 -22.67 -0.77 -17.86
CA ILE A 195 -23.50 -0.10 -16.84
C ILE A 195 -22.77 -0.05 -15.48
N ILE A 196 -21.45 0.11 -15.48
CA ILE A 196 -20.79 0.64 -14.27
C ILE A 196 -21.14 2.13 -14.19
N GLU A 197 -21.94 2.51 -13.20
CA GLU A 197 -22.10 3.90 -12.79
C GLU A 197 -20.71 4.51 -12.61
N ARG A 198 -20.31 5.40 -13.53
CA ARG A 198 -19.00 6.04 -13.47
C ARG A 198 -18.86 6.76 -12.13
N ASN A 199 -17.76 6.50 -11.44
CA ASN A 199 -17.39 7.13 -10.17
C ASN A 199 -18.46 6.93 -9.09
N SER A 200 -18.61 5.70 -8.59
CA SER A 200 -19.52 5.40 -7.46
C SER A 200 -19.28 6.39 -6.32
N ILE A 201 -20.36 7.10 -5.98
CA ILE A 201 -20.36 8.13 -4.94
C ILE A 201 -20.63 7.50 -3.58
N SER A 202 -20.91 6.18 -3.51
CA SER A 202 -21.38 5.55 -2.27
C SER A 202 -20.30 4.80 -1.51
N ASP A 203 -19.39 4.12 -2.19
CA ASP A 203 -18.35 3.29 -1.60
C ASP A 203 -17.25 2.95 -2.60
N ALA A 204 -16.09 2.54 -2.08
CA ALA A 204 -15.00 1.99 -2.85
C ALA A 204 -14.17 1.02 -2.01
N ILE A 205 -13.31 0.25 -2.69
CA ILE A 205 -12.34 -0.64 -2.06
C ILE A 205 -10.94 -0.08 -2.30
N CYS A 206 -10.11 -0.10 -1.26
CA CYS A 206 -8.72 0.31 -1.31
C CYS A 206 -7.81 -0.90 -1.11
N THR A 207 -7.01 -1.20 -2.13
CA THR A 207 -5.92 -2.17 -2.09
C THR A 207 -4.63 -1.41 -1.75
N ILE A 208 -4.03 -1.72 -0.60
CA ILE A 208 -2.93 -0.96 -0.01
C ILE A 208 -1.68 -1.83 0.05
N LEU A 209 -0.57 -1.30 -0.46
CA LEU A 209 0.77 -1.85 -0.27
C LEU A 209 1.63 -0.77 0.38
N HIS A 210 2.03 -0.99 1.63
CA HIS A 210 2.82 -0.03 2.40
C HIS A 210 4.11 -0.66 2.88
N GLU A 211 5.24 -0.04 2.54
CA GLU A 211 6.56 -0.41 3.06
C GLU A 211 6.71 0.12 4.49
N LYS A 212 6.85 -0.79 5.45
CA LYS A 212 7.13 -0.43 6.84
C LYS A 212 8.60 0.00 7.00
N GLU A 213 8.92 0.68 8.11
CA GLU A 213 10.31 1.04 8.46
C GLU A 213 11.27 -0.15 8.48
N SER A 214 10.77 -1.36 8.73
CA SER A 214 11.58 -2.59 8.69
C SER A 214 11.84 -3.13 7.28
N GLY A 215 11.38 -2.45 6.23
CA GLY A 215 11.38 -2.94 4.84
C GLY A 215 10.30 -3.98 4.54
N LYS A 216 9.56 -4.46 5.56
CA LYS A 216 8.46 -5.41 5.34
C LYS A 216 7.28 -4.74 4.66
N MET A 217 6.74 -5.39 3.62
CA MET A 217 5.54 -4.94 2.94
C MET A 217 4.27 -5.33 3.70
N LEU A 218 3.49 -4.33 4.12
CA LEU A 218 2.11 -4.50 4.55
C LEU A 218 1.21 -4.55 3.33
N ARG A 219 0.37 -5.59 3.24
CA ARG A 219 -0.73 -5.67 2.26
C ARG A 219 -2.06 -5.63 3.00
N GLU A 220 -2.95 -4.75 2.60
CA GLU A 220 -4.25 -4.59 3.22
C GLU A 220 -5.32 -4.26 2.17
N ASN A 221 -6.43 -4.98 2.20
CA ASN A 221 -7.62 -4.64 1.43
C ASN A 221 -8.70 -4.17 2.40
N ILE A 222 -9.11 -2.92 2.26
CA ILE A 222 -10.13 -2.33 3.13
C ILE A 222 -11.08 -1.46 2.33
N ALA A 223 -12.33 -1.40 2.77
CA ALA A 223 -13.37 -0.65 2.10
C ALA A 223 -13.65 0.66 2.81
N TYR A 224 -14.28 1.58 2.09
CA TYR A 224 -14.87 2.75 2.70
C TYR A 224 -16.25 3.03 2.14
N SER A 225 -17.12 3.58 2.99
CA SER A 225 -18.43 4.11 2.59
C SER A 225 -18.42 5.63 2.70
N LEU A 226 -19.04 6.30 1.73
CA LEU A 226 -19.17 7.74 1.69
C LEU A 226 -20.58 8.16 2.13
N LYS A 227 -20.64 9.18 2.99
CA LYS A 227 -21.87 9.90 3.33
C LYS A 227 -21.67 11.38 3.06
N ILE A 228 -22.71 12.05 2.55
CA ILE A 228 -22.67 13.49 2.34
C ILE A 228 -23.41 14.15 3.51
N GLU A 229 -22.67 14.83 4.37
CA GLU A 229 -23.23 15.59 5.50
C GLU A 229 -22.91 17.06 5.29
N ASN A 230 -23.92 17.94 5.34
CA ASN A 230 -23.77 19.39 5.13
C ASN A 230 -22.98 19.74 3.85
N ASN A 231 -23.31 19.10 2.73
CA ASN A 231 -22.61 19.21 1.43
C ASN A 231 -21.11 18.83 1.47
N LYS A 232 -20.67 18.08 2.49
CA LYS A 232 -19.29 17.61 2.60
C LYS A 232 -19.22 16.08 2.53
N PRO A 233 -18.35 15.52 1.70
CA PRO A 233 -18.12 14.09 1.62
C PRO A 233 -17.36 13.61 2.87
N ILE A 234 -17.98 12.76 3.68
CA ILE A 234 -17.39 12.14 4.87
C ILE A 234 -17.23 10.65 4.61
N ILE A 235 -16.00 10.16 4.76
CA ILE A 235 -15.68 8.75 4.60
C ILE A 235 -15.75 8.04 5.96
N SER A 236 -16.36 6.86 5.98
CA SER A 236 -16.28 5.89 7.08
C SER A 236 -15.59 4.62 6.59
N ILE A 237 -14.58 4.17 7.32
CA ILE A 237 -13.82 2.97 6.98
C ILE A 237 -14.58 1.74 7.47
N ILE A 238 -14.73 0.76 6.60
CA ILE A 238 -15.49 -0.47 6.85
C ILE A 238 -14.70 -1.67 6.32
N PRO A 239 -14.83 -2.85 6.93
CA PRO A 239 -14.20 -4.03 6.38
C PRO A 239 -14.88 -4.44 5.06
N VAL A 240 -14.13 -5.02 4.13
CA VAL A 240 -14.62 -5.43 2.79
C VAL A 240 -15.86 -6.32 2.89
N ILE A 241 -15.97 -7.12 3.96
CA ILE A 241 -17.13 -7.99 4.21
C ILE A 241 -18.46 -7.23 4.31
N GLU A 242 -18.47 -5.98 4.78
CA GLU A 242 -19.70 -5.18 4.83
C GLU A 242 -20.18 -4.81 3.42
N LEU A 243 -19.26 -4.55 2.49
CA LEU A 243 -19.61 -4.35 1.09
C LEU A 243 -20.00 -5.67 0.41
N MET A 244 -19.38 -6.80 0.77
CA MET A 244 -19.81 -8.11 0.26
C MET A 244 -21.25 -8.41 0.65
N LYS A 245 -21.64 -8.16 1.91
CA LYS A 245 -23.04 -8.30 2.37
C LYS A 245 -24.02 -7.46 1.55
N LYS A 246 -23.59 -6.27 1.10
CA LYS A 246 -24.40 -5.32 0.34
C LYS A 246 -24.57 -5.74 -1.13
N TYR A 247 -23.51 -6.23 -1.77
CA TYR A 247 -23.47 -6.41 -3.23
C TYR A 247 -23.48 -7.86 -3.71
N ILE A 248 -23.13 -8.82 -2.86
CA ILE A 248 -22.99 -10.23 -3.25
C ILE A 248 -24.15 -11.04 -2.66
N PRO A 249 -25.08 -11.54 -3.49
CA PRO A 249 -26.07 -12.52 -3.06
C PRO A 249 -25.36 -13.77 -2.50
N ASN A 250 -25.87 -14.32 -1.40
CA ASN A 250 -25.30 -15.52 -0.77
C ASN A 250 -23.81 -15.40 -0.39
N TYR A 251 -23.34 -14.20 0.01
CA TYR A 251 -21.93 -13.95 0.41
C TYR A 251 -21.38 -14.97 1.43
N GLN A 252 -22.25 -15.59 2.24
CA GLN A 252 -21.90 -16.61 3.23
C GLN A 252 -21.25 -17.85 2.62
N ASN A 253 -21.61 -18.21 1.38
CA ASN A 253 -21.03 -19.36 0.69
C ASN A 253 -19.53 -19.12 0.43
N PHE A 254 -19.17 -17.92 -0.04
CA PHE A 254 -17.77 -17.53 -0.29
C PHE A 254 -16.92 -17.44 1.00
N LEU A 255 -17.55 -17.13 2.14
CA LEU A 255 -16.84 -17.16 3.43
C LEU A 255 -16.49 -18.58 3.88
N ASN A 256 -17.30 -19.56 3.49
CA ASN A 256 -17.08 -20.95 3.87
C ASN A 256 -15.98 -21.61 3.02
N ASP A 257 -15.85 -21.23 1.76
CA ASP A 257 -14.77 -21.72 0.88
C ASP A 257 -13.36 -21.23 1.30
N LYS A 258 -13.28 -20.09 2.00
CA LYS A 258 -12.02 -19.56 2.57
C LYS A 258 -11.67 -20.10 3.96
N LYS A 259 -12.53 -20.91 4.59
CA LYS A 259 -12.05 -21.70 5.74
C LYS A 259 -11.11 -22.76 5.17
N PRO A 260 -9.91 -22.97 5.74
CA PRO A 260 -9.09 -24.09 5.34
C PRO A 260 -9.95 -25.34 5.54
N THR A 261 -10.42 -25.93 4.43
CA THR A 261 -10.87 -27.31 4.43
C THR A 261 -9.73 -28.07 5.10
N LYS A 262 -10.05 -28.85 6.15
CA LYS A 262 -9.05 -29.73 6.79
C LYS A 262 -8.33 -30.42 5.64
N LYS A 263 -7.05 -30.09 5.43
CA LYS A 263 -6.23 -30.74 4.40
C LYS A 263 -6.41 -32.24 4.65
N ALA A 264 -6.86 -32.97 3.63
CA ALA A 264 -6.78 -34.42 3.65
C ALA A 264 -5.33 -34.75 4.05
N ASP A 265 -5.17 -35.60 5.05
CA ASP A 265 -3.85 -35.92 5.58
C ASP A 265 -3.02 -36.47 4.42
N PRO A 266 -1.92 -35.81 4.01
CA PRO A 266 -1.12 -36.24 2.86
C PRO A 266 -0.53 -37.65 3.06
N THR A 267 -0.62 -38.21 4.27
CA THR A 267 -0.19 -39.57 4.59
C THR A 267 -1.24 -40.66 4.34
N GLU A 268 -2.50 -40.32 4.02
CA GLU A 268 -3.59 -41.30 3.84
C GLU A 268 -3.39 -42.27 2.65
N ASN A 269 -2.56 -41.92 1.66
CA ASN A 269 -2.33 -42.73 0.45
C ASN A 269 -0.94 -43.38 0.38
N LEU A 270 -0.18 -43.39 1.48
CA LEU A 270 1.13 -44.04 1.51
C LEU A 270 0.97 -45.53 1.80
N THR A 271 1.70 -46.38 1.07
CA THR A 271 1.74 -47.83 1.28
C THR A 271 2.46 -48.24 2.57
N PHE A 272 3.06 -47.27 3.27
CA PHE A 272 3.71 -47.43 4.56
C PHE A 272 3.28 -46.28 5.47
N ASN A 273 3.05 -46.60 6.75
CA ASN A 273 2.56 -45.64 7.72
C ASN A 273 3.71 -44.74 8.21
N LEU A 274 3.62 -43.43 7.93
CA LEU A 274 4.56 -42.42 8.46
C LEU A 274 4.20 -41.94 9.87
N ASN A 275 3.01 -42.28 10.36
CA ASN A 275 2.58 -41.91 11.70
C ASN A 275 2.97 -43.00 12.70
N LEU A 276 3.68 -42.61 13.75
CA LEU A 276 3.93 -43.48 14.90
C LEU A 276 2.60 -43.85 15.55
N THR A 277 2.41 -45.14 15.82
CA THR A 277 1.32 -45.63 16.66
C THR A 277 1.44 -45.04 18.07
N GLU A 278 0.35 -45.04 18.83
CA GLU A 278 0.33 -44.53 20.22
C GLU A 278 1.35 -45.26 21.12
N GLU A 279 1.63 -46.53 20.84
CA GLU A 279 2.64 -47.32 21.56
C GLU A 279 4.07 -46.91 21.18
N GLU A 280 4.34 -46.66 19.90
CA GLU A 280 5.64 -46.18 19.42
C GLU A 280 5.93 -44.75 19.88
N LYS A 281 4.91 -43.87 19.95
CA LYS A 281 5.06 -42.53 20.52
C LYS A 281 5.42 -42.58 22.00
N LYS A 282 4.79 -43.47 22.77
CA LYS A 282 5.13 -43.67 24.19
C LYS A 282 6.56 -44.17 24.35
N THR A 283 6.97 -45.14 23.55
CA THR A 283 8.33 -45.68 23.57
C THR A 283 9.36 -44.62 23.19
N LYS A 284 9.10 -43.81 22.14
CA LYS A 284 9.97 -42.70 21.73
C LYS A 284 10.10 -41.64 22.82
N ASN A 285 9.00 -41.29 23.49
CA ASN A 285 9.02 -40.30 24.58
C ASN A 285 9.70 -40.81 25.86
N GLN A 286 9.75 -42.13 26.05
CA GLN A 286 10.44 -42.77 27.18
C GLN A 286 11.90 -43.10 26.88
N LEU A 287 12.34 -42.94 25.63
CA LEU A 287 13.72 -43.18 25.23
C LEU A 287 14.60 -42.03 25.75
N GLU A 288 15.35 -42.28 26.81
CA GLU A 288 16.37 -41.35 27.30
C GLU A 288 17.50 -41.23 26.28
N LEU A 289 17.68 -40.03 25.74
CA LEU A 289 18.75 -39.73 24.79
C LEU A 289 20.07 -39.55 25.57
N PRO A 290 21.10 -40.39 25.33
CA PRO A 290 22.30 -40.47 26.17
C PRO A 290 23.18 -39.21 26.21
N TYR A 291 22.90 -38.20 25.38
CA TYR A 291 23.68 -36.97 25.29
C TYR A 291 22.89 -35.68 25.60
N LEU A 292 21.58 -35.77 25.88
CA LEU A 292 20.80 -34.57 26.28
C LEU A 292 20.93 -34.26 27.78
N SER A 293 21.33 -35.22 28.61
CA SER A 293 21.43 -35.07 30.07
C SER A 293 22.56 -34.15 30.53
N VAL A 294 23.40 -33.64 29.61
CA VAL A 294 24.47 -32.68 29.93
C VAL A 294 23.95 -31.26 30.08
N GLN A 295 22.77 -30.92 29.51
CA GLN A 295 22.22 -29.57 29.63
C GLN A 295 21.40 -29.32 30.90
N ASP A 296 20.78 -30.35 31.48
CA ASP A 296 19.82 -30.16 32.58
C ASP A 296 20.41 -30.35 33.99
N ASN A 297 21.67 -30.79 34.13
CA ASN A 297 22.24 -31.18 35.44
C ASN A 297 23.52 -30.46 35.89
N ASP A 298 24.03 -29.44 35.18
CA ASP A 298 25.22 -28.71 35.64
C ASP A 298 25.01 -27.20 35.67
N ASN A 299 24.47 -26.70 36.79
CA ASN A 299 24.62 -25.31 37.22
C ASN A 299 26.08 -24.95 37.62
N ASN A 300 27.11 -25.69 37.19
CA ASN A 300 28.49 -25.47 37.65
C ASN A 300 29.63 -25.95 36.71
N ILE A 301 29.44 -26.11 35.40
CA ILE A 301 30.59 -26.34 34.50
C ILE A 301 30.51 -25.44 33.27
N ALA A 302 31.50 -24.54 33.18
CA ALA A 302 31.77 -23.70 32.03
C ALA A 302 32.07 -24.56 30.80
N GLY A 303 31.17 -24.53 29.83
CA GLY A 303 31.26 -25.27 28.59
C GLY A 303 29.96 -25.14 27.79
N SER A 304 29.47 -23.91 27.62
CA SER A 304 28.38 -23.66 26.67
C SER A 304 28.88 -24.06 25.29
N GLY A 305 28.25 -25.08 24.70
CA GLY A 305 28.33 -25.31 23.26
C GLY A 305 27.64 -24.16 22.53
N GLU A 306 28.26 -22.99 22.56
CA GLU A 306 27.92 -21.87 21.69
C GLU A 306 28.29 -22.30 20.27
N ILE A 307 27.26 -22.55 19.46
CA ILE A 307 27.43 -22.69 18.03
C ILE A 307 27.69 -21.28 17.51
N TYR A 308 28.97 -20.93 17.36
CA TYR A 308 29.39 -19.72 16.68
C TYR A 308 29.18 -19.93 15.18
N PHE A 309 28.18 -19.23 14.62
CA PHE A 309 28.09 -19.03 13.18
C PHE A 309 29.03 -17.89 12.82
N ASP A 310 30.12 -18.22 12.12
CA ASP A 310 30.99 -17.24 11.47
C ASP A 310 30.39 -16.93 10.09
N PRO A 311 29.89 -15.72 9.83
CA PRO A 311 29.24 -15.36 8.57
C PRO A 311 30.24 -15.00 7.46
N GLU A 312 31.54 -15.22 7.64
CA GLU A 312 32.54 -15.00 6.61
C GLU A 312 33.04 -16.33 5.99
N LEU A 313 32.72 -16.46 4.70
CA LEU A 313 33.45 -17.17 3.62
C LEU A 313 32.89 -18.54 3.17
N ASP A 314 32.22 -18.47 2.01
CA ASP A 314 32.18 -19.46 0.91
C ASP A 314 31.24 -20.68 0.98
N ASP A 315 30.12 -20.63 1.72
CA ASP A 315 29.11 -21.73 1.72
C ASP A 315 27.65 -21.32 1.39
N GLU A 316 27.43 -20.13 0.80
CA GLU A 316 26.09 -19.68 0.36
C GLU A 316 25.86 -19.66 -1.17
N PHE A 317 26.78 -20.20 -1.97
CA PHE A 317 26.58 -20.46 -3.40
C PHE A 317 27.23 -21.79 -3.77
N ASP A 318 26.52 -22.90 -3.58
CA ASP A 318 26.75 -24.08 -4.43
C ASP A 318 26.14 -23.72 -5.79
N ASP A 319 26.99 -23.26 -6.72
CA ASP A 319 26.62 -22.84 -8.07
C ASP A 319 26.16 -24.01 -8.97
N ASP A 320 26.22 -25.26 -8.47
CA ASP A 320 25.60 -26.41 -9.12
C ASP A 320 24.14 -26.53 -8.68
N ASP A 321 23.27 -25.66 -9.23
CA ASP A 321 21.83 -25.89 -9.22
C ASP A 321 21.54 -27.21 -9.98
N PRO A 322 21.23 -28.32 -9.29
CA PRO A 322 21.06 -29.62 -9.92
C PRO A 322 19.74 -29.72 -10.71
N ASP A 323 18.93 -28.65 -10.72
CA ASP A 323 17.70 -28.54 -11.51
C ASP A 323 17.92 -27.77 -12.83
N ALA A 324 19.14 -27.28 -13.12
CA ALA A 324 19.45 -26.48 -14.31
C ALA A 324 19.35 -27.25 -15.65
N ASP A 325 19.35 -28.59 -15.60
CA ASP A 325 19.17 -29.50 -16.74
C ASP A 325 17.79 -30.18 -16.79
N LEU A 326 16.84 -29.74 -15.95
CA LEU A 326 15.44 -30.18 -15.99
C LEU A 326 14.59 -29.34 -16.96
N ASP A 327 14.74 -29.59 -18.26
CA ASP A 327 13.78 -29.15 -19.27
C ASP A 327 12.48 -29.99 -19.17
N PHE A 328 11.35 -29.35 -18.82
CA PHE A 328 9.99 -29.92 -18.91
C PHE A 328 9.08 -29.19 -19.90
#